data_AF-A0A6A6DKF3-F1
#
_entry.id   AF-A0A6A6DKF3-F1
#
_cell.length_a   1.000
_cell.length_b   1.000
_cell.length_c   1.000
_cell.angle_alpha   90.00
_cell.angle_beta   90.00
_cell.angle_gamma   90.00
#
_symmetry.space_group_name_H-M   'P 1'
#
loop_
_entity.id
_entity.type
_entity.pdbx_description
1 polymer ?
#
loop_
_entity_poly.entity_id
_entity_poly.type
_entity_poly.pdbx_seq_one_letter_code
_entity_poly.pdbx_strand_id
1 'polypeptide(L)'
;MEDSTRLRRVSPLYGPGTVGGWLFILFSVLVTWSANLRSRKKDTITNDLIATLSLPAIASINLFYELHQFSGSIRDLLISEDNDIQEFSASIEAPLNVCETFSAFAITLVAISSWHGHRKRALSAFTIGVLCFSTEIILLIGSLGTTTSTVNFARPFVFNIVGLMISIVIFLVLLSVPFLVCLFASHISNPDSPAEDQMQREYAAVKWRGITTYMTFSFALLAMPLTMLNGIGLLAETAYRYQSYISFKSRILFFIPRTSSSITDLDQAVALAGGMVTLGFSIYEALKSIFAQETEDFERWKRFRSSARRINGRRPAEGGGIRIHSQTEC
;
A
#
# COMPACT_ATOMS: atom_id res chain seq x y z
N MET A 1 -36.30 7.59 2.93
CA MET A 1 -36.91 6.34 2.42
C MET A 1 -36.41 6.00 1.01
N GLU A 2 -35.93 6.98 0.22
CA GLU A 2 -35.27 6.75 -1.09
C GLU A 2 -33.87 6.09 -0.99
N ASP A 3 -33.08 6.35 0.06
CA ASP A 3 -31.74 5.76 0.18
C ASP A 3 -31.76 4.22 0.31
N SER A 4 -32.82 3.64 0.88
CA SER A 4 -32.89 2.18 1.11
C SER A 4 -33.15 1.37 -0.15
N THR A 5 -33.84 1.93 -1.16
CA THR A 5 -34.05 1.25 -2.45
C THR A 5 -32.76 1.26 -3.27
N ARG A 6 -32.10 2.42 -3.37
CA ARG A 6 -30.80 2.57 -4.05
C ARG A 6 -29.75 1.56 -3.58
N LEU A 7 -29.71 1.25 -2.29
CA LEU A 7 -28.70 0.36 -1.69
C LEU A 7 -29.07 -1.12 -1.70
N ARG A 8 -30.23 -1.49 -2.26
CA ARG A 8 -30.75 -2.87 -2.22
C ARG A 8 -29.90 -3.86 -3.01
N ARG A 9 -29.27 -3.41 -4.10
CA ARG A 9 -28.43 -4.24 -4.97
C ARG A 9 -26.97 -4.35 -4.50
N VAL A 10 -26.57 -3.51 -3.54
CA VAL A 10 -25.20 -3.46 -3.04
C VAL A 10 -24.90 -4.72 -2.23
N SER A 11 -23.83 -5.42 -2.58
CA SER A 11 -23.42 -6.63 -1.87
C SER A 11 -23.04 -6.32 -0.40
N PRO A 12 -23.52 -7.11 0.57
CA PRO A 12 -23.15 -6.96 1.99
C PRO A 12 -21.66 -7.20 2.25
N LEU A 13 -20.95 -7.81 1.29
CA LEU A 13 -19.49 -7.98 1.33
C LEU A 13 -18.75 -6.64 1.48
N TYR A 14 -19.31 -5.56 0.94
CA TYR A 14 -18.74 -4.22 1.03
C TYR A 14 -19.26 -3.42 2.24
N GLY A 15 -19.89 -4.12 3.18
CA GLY A 15 -20.44 -3.54 4.39
C GLY A 15 -19.36 -2.89 5.29
N PRO A 16 -19.79 -2.04 6.23
CA PRO A 16 -18.90 -1.25 7.07
C PRO A 16 -17.98 -2.10 7.95
N GLY A 17 -18.44 -3.24 8.42
CA GLY A 17 -17.65 -4.13 9.26
C GLY A 17 -16.58 -4.87 8.47
N THR A 18 -16.92 -5.39 7.28
CA THR A 18 -15.96 -6.07 6.40
C THR A 18 -14.88 -5.12 5.90
N VAL A 19 -15.26 -3.95 5.41
CA VAL A 19 -14.28 -2.96 4.93
C VAL A 19 -13.43 -2.41 6.08
N GLY A 20 -14.03 -2.15 7.25
CA GLY A 20 -13.29 -1.74 8.44
C GLY A 20 -12.30 -2.81 8.93
N GLY A 21 -12.74 -4.07 8.96
CA GLY A 21 -11.89 -5.22 9.30
C GLY A 21 -10.73 -5.38 8.32
N TRP A 22 -11.00 -5.26 7.02
CA TRP A 22 -9.97 -5.28 5.98
C TRP A 22 -8.96 -4.14 6.12
N LEU A 23 -9.41 -2.91 6.44
CA LEU A 23 -8.49 -1.79 6.71
C LEU A 23 -7.56 -2.11 7.88
N PHE A 24 -8.05 -2.74 8.95
CA PHE A 24 -7.18 -3.17 10.05
C PHE A 24 -6.15 -4.23 9.63
N ILE A 25 -6.50 -5.16 8.75
CA ILE A 25 -5.56 -6.13 8.18
C ILE A 25 -4.53 -5.43 7.29
N LEU A 26 -4.95 -4.46 6.47
CA LEU A 26 -4.04 -3.64 5.68
C LEU A 26 -3.04 -2.88 6.57
N PHE A 27 -3.52 -2.27 7.67
CA PHE A 27 -2.65 -1.64 8.66
C PHE A 27 -1.74 -2.65 9.36
N SER A 28 -2.21 -3.87 9.63
CA SER A 28 -1.39 -4.97 10.16
C SER A 28 -0.18 -5.25 9.26
N VAL A 29 -0.41 -5.34 7.95
CA VAL A 29 0.67 -5.53 6.96
C VAL A 29 1.64 -4.35 6.97
N LEU A 30 1.13 -3.11 6.99
CA LEU A 30 1.96 -1.91 7.06
C LEU A 30 2.83 -1.89 8.32
N VAL A 31 2.26 -2.17 9.49
CA VAL A 31 3.00 -2.27 10.76
C VAL A 31 4.03 -3.39 10.70
N THR A 32 3.67 -4.55 10.17
CA THR A 32 4.59 -5.69 10.06
C THR A 32 5.77 -5.36 9.15
N TRP A 33 5.56 -4.69 8.02
CA TRP A 33 6.64 -4.34 7.10
C TRP A 33 7.46 -3.13 7.59
N SER A 34 6.84 -2.21 8.33
CA SER A 34 7.47 -0.97 8.78
C SER A 34 8.02 -1.00 10.20
N ALA A 35 7.65 -1.94 11.07
CA ALA A 35 8.09 -1.93 12.47
C ALA A 35 8.66 -3.28 12.92
N ASN A 36 8.24 -4.41 12.33
CA ASN A 36 8.75 -5.72 12.72
C ASN A 36 10.10 -6.04 12.07
N LEU A 37 11.17 -5.91 12.85
CA LEU A 37 12.56 -6.10 12.42
C LEU A 37 12.88 -7.53 11.96
N ARG A 38 12.15 -8.53 12.48
CA ARG A 38 12.32 -9.94 12.08
C ARG A 38 11.63 -10.22 10.75
N SER A 39 10.42 -9.70 10.56
CA SER A 39 9.65 -9.88 9.32
C SER A 39 10.24 -9.09 8.14
N ARG A 40 10.92 -7.97 8.43
CA ARG A 40 11.65 -7.15 7.46
C ARG A 40 12.82 -7.86 6.77
N LYS A 41 13.30 -9.00 7.28
CA LYS A 41 14.42 -9.75 6.68
C LYS A 41 13.98 -10.89 5.77
N LYS A 42 12.68 -11.14 5.67
CA LYS A 42 12.12 -12.29 4.94
C LYS A 42 11.17 -11.82 3.84
N ASP A 43 11.44 -12.21 2.60
CA ASP A 43 10.53 -11.99 1.47
C ASP A 43 9.54 -13.17 1.35
N THR A 44 8.62 -13.26 2.31
CA THR A 44 7.55 -14.27 2.34
C THR A 44 6.18 -13.61 2.17
N ILE A 45 5.29 -14.26 1.43
CA ILE A 45 3.88 -13.90 1.35
C ILE A 45 3.22 -14.38 2.65
N THR A 46 2.72 -13.46 3.46
CA THR A 46 2.05 -13.75 4.74
C THR A 46 0.55 -13.90 4.51
N ASN A 47 -0.14 -14.59 5.43
CA ASN A 47 -1.59 -14.73 5.38
C ASN A 47 -2.29 -13.35 5.40
N ASP A 48 -1.79 -12.43 6.23
CA ASP A 48 -2.28 -11.05 6.29
C ASP A 48 -2.15 -10.32 4.95
N LEU A 49 -1.08 -10.57 4.19
CA LEU A 49 -0.91 -9.99 2.85
C LEU A 49 -1.93 -10.59 1.89
N ILE A 50 -2.17 -11.90 1.93
CA ILE A 50 -3.18 -12.56 1.08
C ILE A 50 -4.57 -11.97 1.40
N ALA A 51 -4.93 -11.85 2.67
CA ALA A 51 -6.20 -11.26 3.11
C ALA A 51 -6.34 -9.78 2.73
N THR A 52 -5.23 -9.02 2.78
CA THR A 52 -5.19 -7.62 2.33
C THR A 52 -5.45 -7.50 0.83
N LEU A 53 -4.89 -8.42 0.04
CA LEU A 53 -4.97 -8.39 -1.42
C LEU A 53 -6.27 -9.01 -1.97
N SER A 54 -6.92 -9.91 -1.22
CA SER A 54 -8.10 -10.63 -1.69
C SER A 54 -9.31 -9.72 -1.86
N LEU A 55 -9.59 -8.83 -0.91
CA LEU A 55 -10.79 -7.99 -0.99
C LEU A 55 -10.74 -7.01 -2.19
N PRO A 56 -9.64 -6.28 -2.44
CA PRO A 56 -9.52 -5.44 -3.64
C PRO A 56 -9.54 -6.24 -4.94
N ALA A 57 -8.93 -7.43 -4.97
CA ALA A 57 -8.97 -8.30 -6.14
C ALA A 57 -10.41 -8.75 -6.47
N ILE A 58 -11.16 -9.19 -5.45
CA ILE A 58 -12.58 -9.55 -5.59
C ILE A 58 -13.40 -8.32 -6.02
N ALA A 59 -13.16 -7.16 -5.41
CA ALA A 59 -13.83 -5.92 -5.76
C ALA A 59 -13.62 -5.54 -7.23
N SER A 60 -12.38 -5.62 -7.72
CA SER A 60 -12.06 -5.34 -9.13
C SER A 60 -12.74 -6.32 -10.08
N ILE A 61 -12.72 -7.62 -9.76
CA ILE A 61 -13.39 -8.64 -10.59
C ILE A 61 -14.91 -8.42 -10.59
N ASN A 62 -15.50 -8.13 -9.43
CA ASN A 62 -16.93 -7.83 -9.32
C ASN A 62 -17.30 -6.60 -10.15
N LEU A 63 -16.48 -5.56 -10.09
CA LEU A 63 -16.67 -4.34 -10.87
C LEU A 63 -16.57 -4.60 -12.39
N PHE A 64 -15.60 -5.39 -12.84
CA PHE A 64 -15.52 -5.82 -14.24
C PHE A 64 -16.76 -6.60 -14.68
N TYR A 65 -17.24 -7.50 -13.83
CA TYR A 65 -18.42 -8.30 -14.10
C TYR A 65 -19.67 -7.45 -14.22
N GLU A 66 -19.89 -6.53 -13.26
CA GLU A 66 -21.01 -5.59 -13.30
C GLU A 66 -20.92 -4.70 -14.55
N LEU A 67 -19.77 -4.11 -14.85
CA LEU A 67 -19.59 -3.29 -16.06
C LEU A 67 -19.86 -4.07 -17.36
N HIS A 68 -19.48 -5.34 -17.42
CA HIS A 68 -19.75 -6.19 -18.58
C HIS A 68 -21.22 -6.58 -18.71
N GLN A 69 -21.94 -6.73 -17.59
CA GLN A 69 -23.38 -7.03 -17.60
C GLN A 69 -24.25 -5.82 -17.94
N PHE A 70 -23.72 -4.61 -17.80
CA PHE A 70 -24.46 -3.41 -18.12
C PHE A 70 -24.64 -3.27 -19.63
N SER A 71 -25.89 -3.23 -20.08
CA SER A 71 -26.24 -3.14 -21.51
C SER A 71 -26.23 -1.71 -22.06
N GLY A 72 -26.11 -0.68 -21.22
CA GLY A 72 -26.10 0.73 -21.62
C GLY A 72 -24.70 1.34 -21.75
N SER A 73 -24.62 2.64 -22.02
CA SER A 73 -23.35 3.36 -21.98
C SER A 73 -22.91 3.65 -20.55
N ILE A 74 -21.61 3.63 -20.26
CA ILE A 74 -21.09 4.08 -18.95
C ILE A 74 -21.57 5.50 -18.64
N ARG A 75 -21.77 6.34 -19.65
CA ARG A 75 -22.34 7.68 -19.47
C ARG A 75 -23.77 7.67 -18.91
N ASP A 76 -24.56 6.68 -19.29
CA ASP A 76 -25.94 6.52 -18.80
C ASP A 76 -25.93 6.10 -17.32
N LEU A 77 -24.97 5.28 -16.88
CA LEU A 77 -24.76 4.96 -15.46
C LEU A 77 -24.47 6.20 -14.60
N LEU A 78 -23.78 7.17 -15.20
CA LEU A 78 -23.32 8.36 -14.50
C LEU A 78 -24.41 9.43 -14.39
N ILE A 79 -25.31 9.53 -15.38
CA ILE A 79 -26.21 10.68 -15.53
C ILE A 79 -27.70 10.30 -15.40
N SER A 80 -28.08 9.03 -15.59
CA SER A 80 -29.50 8.64 -15.64
C SER A 80 -30.24 8.86 -14.31
N GLU A 81 -31.43 9.44 -14.36
CA GLU A 81 -32.31 9.61 -13.19
C GLU A 81 -33.20 8.38 -12.94
N ASP A 82 -33.07 7.32 -13.74
CA ASP A 82 -33.85 6.08 -13.58
C ASP A 82 -33.44 5.32 -12.31
N ASN A 83 -34.43 4.92 -11.51
CA ASN A 83 -34.24 4.21 -10.25
C ASN A 83 -33.48 2.89 -10.45
N ASP A 84 -33.74 2.14 -11.51
CA ASP A 84 -33.07 0.86 -11.78
C ASP A 84 -31.58 1.07 -12.11
N ILE A 85 -31.27 2.16 -12.83
CA ILE A 85 -29.89 2.54 -13.18
C ILE A 85 -29.18 3.11 -11.95
N GLN A 86 -29.87 3.82 -11.06
CA GLN A 86 -29.30 4.29 -9.79
C GLN A 86 -28.97 3.16 -8.83
N GLU A 87 -29.80 2.12 -8.75
CA GLU A 87 -29.48 0.90 -7.98
C GLU A 87 -28.22 0.20 -8.52
N PHE A 88 -28.09 0.15 -9.85
CA PHE A 88 -26.91 -0.40 -10.51
C PHE A 88 -25.66 0.46 -10.27
N SER A 89 -25.79 1.78 -10.35
CA SER A 89 -24.72 2.74 -10.08
C SER A 89 -24.21 2.62 -8.64
N ALA A 90 -25.11 2.45 -7.67
CA ALA A 90 -24.74 2.21 -6.27
C ALA A 90 -24.03 0.87 -6.06
N SER A 91 -24.42 -0.18 -6.80
CA SER A 91 -23.74 -1.49 -6.78
C SER A 91 -22.29 -1.39 -7.24
N ILE A 92 -22.03 -0.60 -8.29
CA ILE A 92 -20.69 -0.30 -8.84
C ILE A 92 -19.88 0.59 -7.89
N GLU A 93 -20.54 1.54 -7.22
CA GLU A 93 -19.91 2.51 -6.31
C GLU A 93 -19.16 1.81 -5.15
N ALA A 94 -19.72 0.73 -4.62
CA ALA A 94 -19.17 0.02 -3.47
C ALA A 94 -17.82 -0.70 -3.72
N PRO A 95 -17.67 -1.59 -4.72
CA PRO A 95 -16.39 -2.19 -5.08
C PRO A 95 -15.39 -1.15 -5.59
N LEU A 96 -15.85 -0.11 -6.30
CA LEU A 96 -15.00 0.97 -6.78
C LEU A 96 -14.29 1.71 -5.64
N ASN A 97 -15.01 1.99 -4.56
CA ASN A 97 -14.43 2.62 -3.37
C ASN A 97 -13.35 1.73 -2.71
N VAL A 98 -13.50 0.40 -2.73
CA VAL A 98 -12.47 -0.53 -2.23
C VAL A 98 -11.24 -0.51 -3.14
N CYS A 99 -11.45 -0.55 -4.46
CA CYS A 99 -10.37 -0.46 -5.46
C CYS A 99 -9.57 0.83 -5.29
N GLU A 100 -10.25 1.97 -5.23
CA GLU A 100 -9.64 3.30 -5.07
C GLU A 100 -8.84 3.40 -3.77
N THR A 101 -9.45 2.96 -2.66
CA THR A 101 -8.77 2.93 -1.37
C THR A 101 -7.50 2.08 -1.46
N PHE A 102 -7.58 0.89 -2.05
CA PHE A 102 -6.43 0.03 -2.20
C PHE A 102 -5.37 0.61 -3.15
N SER A 103 -5.76 1.20 -4.29
CA SER A 103 -4.85 1.85 -5.24
C SER A 103 -3.98 2.91 -4.56
N ALA A 104 -4.56 3.69 -3.64
CA ALA A 104 -3.80 4.65 -2.83
C ALA A 104 -2.75 3.99 -1.93
N PHE A 105 -3.11 2.87 -1.27
CA PHE A 105 -2.19 2.13 -0.40
C PHE A 105 -1.20 1.23 -1.16
N ALA A 106 -1.53 0.79 -2.38
CA ALA A 106 -0.71 -0.09 -3.19
C ALA A 106 0.63 0.57 -3.50
N ILE A 107 0.65 1.87 -3.80
CA ILE A 107 1.87 2.65 -4.01
C ILE A 107 2.77 2.58 -2.76
N THR A 108 2.21 2.77 -1.56
CA THR A 108 2.95 2.68 -0.29
C THR A 108 3.46 1.27 -0.03
N LEU A 109 2.65 0.25 -0.27
CA LEU A 109 3.05 -1.15 -0.13
C LEU A 109 4.20 -1.51 -1.08
N VAL A 110 4.12 -1.09 -2.35
CA VAL A 110 5.19 -1.28 -3.34
C VAL A 110 6.44 -0.50 -2.95
N ALA A 111 6.31 0.73 -2.42
CA ALA A 111 7.44 1.53 -1.94
C ALA A 111 8.17 0.85 -0.78
N ILE A 112 7.44 0.43 0.26
CA ILE A 112 8.00 -0.22 1.44
C ILE A 112 8.65 -1.56 1.06
N SER A 113 7.99 -2.37 0.24
CA SER A 113 8.53 -3.67 -0.19
C SER A 113 9.77 -3.50 -1.08
N SER A 114 9.77 -2.53 -1.99
CA SER A 114 10.94 -2.21 -2.83
C SER A 114 12.12 -1.69 -1.99
N TRP A 115 11.85 -0.85 -0.98
CA TRP A 115 12.87 -0.36 -0.04
C TRP A 115 13.61 -1.48 0.68
N HIS A 116 12.90 -2.55 1.04
CA HIS A 116 13.49 -3.72 1.69
C HIS A 116 13.98 -4.79 0.69
N GLY A 117 13.90 -4.54 -0.63
CA GLY A 117 14.30 -5.49 -1.66
C GLY A 117 13.41 -6.73 -1.78
N HIS A 118 12.18 -6.69 -1.25
CA HIS A 118 11.24 -7.80 -1.20
C HIS A 118 10.41 -7.87 -2.49
N ARG A 119 10.88 -8.64 -3.47
CA ARG A 119 10.30 -8.67 -4.82
C ARG A 119 8.95 -9.38 -4.86
N LYS A 120 8.74 -10.44 -4.07
CA LYS A 120 7.46 -11.18 -4.08
C LYS A 120 6.33 -10.31 -3.54
N ARG A 121 6.59 -9.62 -2.44
CA ARG A 121 5.65 -8.67 -1.81
C ARG A 121 5.35 -7.47 -2.73
N ALA A 122 6.39 -6.91 -3.36
CA ALA A 122 6.23 -5.82 -4.31
C ALA A 122 5.40 -6.24 -5.52
N LEU A 123 5.71 -7.40 -6.11
CA LEU A 123 4.98 -7.94 -7.26
C LEU A 123 3.50 -8.17 -6.93
N SER A 124 3.19 -8.82 -5.80
CA SER A 124 1.80 -9.08 -5.42
C SER A 124 0.99 -7.81 -5.21
N ALA A 125 1.57 -6.81 -4.53
CA ALA A 125 0.90 -5.52 -4.32
C ALA A 125 0.74 -4.74 -5.63
N PHE A 126 1.76 -4.77 -6.49
CA PHE A 126 1.73 -4.12 -7.80
C PHE A 126 0.67 -4.74 -8.72
N THR A 127 0.61 -6.07 -8.82
CA THR A 127 -0.36 -6.74 -9.70
C THR A 127 -1.80 -6.42 -9.32
N ILE A 128 -2.15 -6.50 -8.02
CA ILE A 128 -3.50 -6.14 -7.58
C ILE A 128 -3.74 -4.63 -7.70
N GLY A 129 -2.72 -3.80 -7.44
CA GLY A 129 -2.83 -2.35 -7.62
C GLY A 129 -3.13 -1.97 -9.07
N VAL A 130 -2.46 -2.59 -10.05
CA VAL A 130 -2.75 -2.40 -11.48
C VAL A 130 -4.16 -2.89 -11.82
N LEU A 131 -4.63 -4.00 -11.24
CA LEU A 131 -5.97 -4.49 -11.46
C LEU A 131 -7.03 -3.51 -10.94
N CYS A 132 -6.89 -2.99 -9.72
CA CYS A 132 -7.79 -1.97 -9.17
C CYS A 132 -7.77 -0.71 -10.03
N PHE A 133 -6.58 -0.22 -10.35
CA PHE A 133 -6.41 0.98 -11.17
C PHE A 133 -6.98 0.84 -12.58
N SER A 134 -6.95 -0.36 -13.17
CA SER A 134 -7.52 -0.61 -14.50
C SER A 134 -9.04 -0.40 -14.52
N THR A 135 -9.74 -0.82 -13.46
CA THR A 135 -11.19 -0.59 -13.33
C THR A 135 -11.52 0.89 -13.19
N GLU A 136 -10.63 1.63 -12.51
CA GLU A 136 -10.76 3.07 -12.37
C GLU A 136 -10.60 3.77 -13.74
N ILE A 137 -9.57 3.41 -14.51
CA ILE A 137 -9.35 3.99 -15.86
C ILE A 137 -10.57 3.80 -16.76
N ILE A 138 -11.24 2.65 -16.72
CA ILE A 138 -12.42 2.38 -17.56
C ILE A 138 -13.55 3.36 -17.24
N LEU A 139 -13.84 3.58 -15.96
CA LEU A 139 -14.86 4.54 -15.53
C LEU A 139 -14.45 5.98 -15.83
N LEU A 140 -13.15 6.31 -15.68
CA LEU A 140 -12.63 7.63 -16.05
C LEU A 140 -12.86 7.91 -17.54
N ILE A 141 -12.51 6.97 -18.42
CA ILE A 141 -12.73 7.09 -19.87
C ILE A 141 -14.22 7.24 -20.17
N GLY A 142 -15.07 6.43 -19.52
CA GLY A 142 -16.53 6.53 -19.67
C GLY A 142 -17.13 7.85 -19.15
N SER A 143 -16.44 8.54 -18.24
CA SER A 143 -16.84 9.84 -17.69
C SER A 143 -16.34 11.05 -18.50
N LEU A 144 -15.46 10.86 -19.49
CA LEU A 144 -14.92 11.95 -20.30
C LEU A 144 -16.05 12.71 -21.02
N GLY A 145 -16.05 14.03 -20.85
CA GLY A 145 -17.09 14.90 -21.43
C GLY A 145 -18.36 15.06 -20.58
N THR A 146 -18.35 14.55 -19.34
CA THR A 146 -19.42 14.80 -18.36
C THR A 146 -18.97 15.85 -17.34
N THR A 147 -19.88 16.74 -16.95
CA THR A 147 -19.66 17.70 -15.87
C THR A 147 -19.79 17.02 -14.51
N THR A 148 -18.85 17.27 -13.60
CA THR A 148 -18.82 16.68 -12.25
C THR A 148 -20.07 16.97 -11.40
N SER A 149 -20.85 18.01 -11.75
CA SER A 149 -22.10 18.37 -11.09
C SER A 149 -23.31 17.50 -11.47
N THR A 150 -23.20 16.65 -12.48
CA THR A 150 -24.31 15.82 -13.01
C THR A 150 -24.11 14.33 -12.79
N VAL A 151 -23.14 13.93 -11.97
CA VAL A 151 -22.81 12.52 -11.73
C VAL A 151 -23.58 11.98 -10.53
N ASN A 152 -24.24 10.83 -10.69
CA ASN A 152 -25.10 10.18 -9.68
C ASN A 152 -24.35 9.50 -8.53
N PHE A 153 -23.03 9.42 -8.62
CA PHE A 153 -22.21 8.85 -7.54
C PHE A 153 -22.30 9.69 -6.29
N ALA A 154 -22.46 9.04 -5.12
CA ALA A 154 -22.61 9.75 -3.87
C ALA A 154 -21.29 10.37 -3.37
N ARG A 155 -20.16 10.08 -4.03
CA ARG A 155 -18.82 10.59 -3.66
C ARG A 155 -18.02 11.13 -4.84
N PRO A 156 -17.21 12.19 -4.60
CA PRO A 156 -16.17 12.59 -5.52
C PRO A 156 -15.02 11.59 -5.47
N PHE A 157 -14.99 10.69 -6.44
CA PHE A 157 -13.90 9.75 -6.64
C PHE A 157 -12.60 10.47 -7.05
N VAL A 158 -11.46 9.79 -6.95
CA VAL A 158 -10.15 10.19 -7.51
C VAL A 158 -10.23 10.57 -8.99
N PHE A 159 -11.28 10.12 -9.73
CA PHE A 159 -11.65 10.64 -11.06
C PHE A 159 -11.82 12.16 -11.12
N ASN A 160 -12.23 12.79 -10.02
CA ASN A 160 -12.39 14.24 -9.95
C ASN A 160 -11.05 14.98 -9.91
N ILE A 161 -9.94 14.28 -9.63
CA ILE A 161 -8.59 14.83 -9.78
C ILE A 161 -7.89 14.06 -10.91
N VAL A 162 -8.35 14.32 -12.13
CA VAL A 162 -7.76 13.78 -13.37
C VAL A 162 -6.23 13.94 -13.39
N GLY A 163 -5.70 15.05 -12.87
CA GLY A 163 -4.26 15.28 -12.75
C GLY A 163 -3.53 14.29 -11.85
N LEU A 164 -4.14 13.85 -10.75
CA LEU A 164 -3.60 12.83 -9.84
C LEU A 164 -3.68 11.45 -10.49
N MET A 165 -4.80 11.13 -11.15
CA MET A 165 -4.92 9.90 -11.95
C MET A 165 -3.85 9.81 -13.04
N ILE A 166 -3.68 10.87 -13.83
CA ILE A 166 -2.62 10.96 -14.85
C ILE A 166 -1.23 10.80 -14.22
N SER A 167 -0.99 11.45 -13.08
CA SER A 167 0.28 11.33 -12.36
C SER A 167 0.54 9.90 -11.90
N ILE A 168 -0.48 9.19 -11.40
CA ILE A 168 -0.40 7.78 -11.03
C ILE A 168 -0.19 6.89 -12.26
N VAL A 169 -0.88 7.12 -13.39
CA VAL A 169 -0.65 6.38 -14.65
C VAL A 169 0.81 6.54 -15.09
N ILE A 170 1.28 7.78 -15.21
CA ILE A 170 2.66 8.08 -15.63
C ILE A 170 3.64 7.37 -14.70
N PHE A 171 3.40 7.45 -13.39
CA PHE A 171 4.24 6.81 -12.39
C PHE A 171 4.23 5.28 -12.48
N LEU A 172 3.07 4.63 -12.67
CA LEU A 172 2.95 3.19 -12.87
C LEU A 172 3.65 2.73 -14.15
N VAL A 173 3.57 3.50 -15.24
CA VAL A 173 4.30 3.25 -16.49
C VAL A 173 5.80 3.39 -16.28
N LEU A 174 6.24 4.44 -15.58
CA LEU A 174 7.66 4.64 -15.26
C LEU A 174 8.20 3.56 -14.31
N LEU A 175 7.36 2.96 -13.47
CA LEU A 175 7.72 1.83 -12.61
C LEU A 175 7.75 0.49 -13.34
N SER A 176 6.85 0.27 -14.29
CA SER A 176 6.75 -1.01 -14.99
C SER A 176 8.00 -1.30 -15.84
N VAL A 177 8.60 -0.27 -16.44
CA VAL A 177 9.83 -0.38 -17.24
C VAL A 177 11.02 -0.96 -16.46
N PRO A 178 11.50 -0.36 -15.36
CA PRO A 178 12.63 -0.90 -14.60
C PRO A 178 12.27 -2.22 -13.91
N PHE A 179 11.00 -2.44 -13.57
CA PHE A 179 10.54 -3.70 -13.01
C PHE A 179 10.64 -4.84 -14.03
N LEU A 180 10.18 -4.62 -15.27
CA LEU A 180 10.33 -5.56 -16.38
C LEU A 180 11.80 -5.81 -16.70
N VAL A 181 12.65 -4.76 -16.74
CA VAL A 181 14.10 -4.91 -16.93
C VAL A 181 14.72 -5.79 -15.84
N CYS A 182 14.32 -5.62 -14.58
CA CYS A 182 14.79 -6.47 -13.49
C CYS A 182 14.33 -7.94 -13.62
N LEU A 183 13.10 -8.17 -14.08
CA LEU A 183 12.58 -9.52 -14.32
C LEU A 183 13.33 -10.20 -15.48
N PHE A 184 13.47 -9.52 -16.62
CA PHE A 184 14.20 -10.03 -17.77
C PHE A 184 15.68 -10.30 -17.45
N ALA A 185 16.35 -9.39 -16.74
CA ALA A 185 17.74 -9.60 -16.31
C ALA A 185 17.89 -10.83 -15.39
N SER A 186 16.88 -11.13 -14.56
CA SER A 186 16.89 -12.32 -13.70
C SER A 186 16.61 -13.62 -14.45
N HIS A 187 15.81 -13.59 -15.52
CA HIS A 187 15.46 -14.77 -16.30
C HIS A 187 16.52 -15.11 -17.37
N ILE A 188 17.27 -14.12 -17.86
CA ILE A 188 18.30 -14.28 -18.91
C ILE A 188 19.70 -14.57 -18.31
N SER A 189 19.81 -14.77 -16.99
CA SER A 189 21.06 -15.23 -16.38
C SER A 189 21.37 -16.66 -16.81
N ASN A 190 22.10 -16.79 -17.91
CA ASN A 190 22.71 -18.03 -18.37
C ASN A 190 23.91 -18.32 -17.47
N PRO A 191 23.98 -19.46 -16.77
CA PRO A 191 25.06 -19.77 -15.83
C PRO A 191 26.45 -19.81 -16.49
N ASP A 192 26.52 -19.93 -17.82
CA ASP A 192 27.76 -20.01 -18.58
C ASP A 192 28.31 -18.66 -19.07
N SER A 193 27.71 -17.52 -18.68
CA SER A 193 28.22 -16.21 -19.07
C SER A 193 29.55 -15.87 -18.36
N PRO A 194 30.50 -15.19 -19.02
CA PRO A 194 31.77 -14.83 -18.41
C PRO A 194 31.58 -13.98 -17.15
N ALA A 195 32.46 -14.16 -16.15
CA ALA A 195 32.32 -13.55 -14.83
C ALA A 195 32.25 -12.01 -14.84
N GLU A 196 32.91 -11.36 -15.82
CA GLU A 196 32.84 -9.90 -16.02
C GLU A 196 31.45 -9.43 -16.43
N ASP A 197 30.78 -10.16 -17.33
CA ASP A 197 29.42 -9.87 -17.76
C ASP A 197 28.42 -10.09 -16.61
N GLN A 198 28.65 -11.12 -15.79
CA GLN A 198 27.82 -11.40 -14.63
C GLN A 198 27.94 -10.28 -13.58
N MET A 199 29.16 -9.82 -13.30
CA MET A 199 29.42 -8.71 -12.37
C MET A 199 28.82 -7.39 -12.87
N GLN A 200 28.94 -7.07 -14.16
CA GLN A 200 28.32 -5.88 -14.74
C GLN A 200 26.79 -5.92 -14.69
N ARG A 201 26.17 -7.08 -14.95
CA ARG A 201 24.71 -7.27 -14.83
C ARG A 201 24.23 -7.12 -13.39
N GLU A 202 24.96 -7.66 -12.42
CA GLU A 202 24.64 -7.50 -11.01
C GLU A 202 24.76 -6.04 -10.57
N TYR A 203 25.83 -5.34 -10.97
CA TYR A 203 26.01 -3.92 -10.69
C TYR A 203 24.89 -3.07 -11.31
N ALA A 204 24.55 -3.32 -12.58
CA ALA A 204 23.44 -2.65 -13.25
C ALA A 204 22.11 -2.93 -12.52
N ALA A 205 21.85 -4.17 -12.13
CA ALA A 205 20.64 -4.55 -11.41
C ALA A 205 20.55 -3.88 -10.02
N VAL A 206 21.66 -3.76 -9.30
CA VAL A 206 21.72 -3.04 -8.00
C VAL A 206 21.46 -1.55 -8.21
N LYS A 207 22.10 -0.94 -9.21
CA LYS A 207 21.90 0.49 -9.55
C LYS A 207 20.45 0.79 -9.94
N TRP A 208 19.86 -0.01 -10.83
CA TRP A 208 18.47 0.14 -11.25
C TRP A 208 17.50 -0.07 -10.09
N ARG A 209 17.73 -1.05 -9.22
CA ARG A 209 16.92 -1.22 -8.00
C ARG A 209 16.98 0.00 -7.09
N GLY A 210 18.17 0.59 -6.91
CA GLY A 210 18.31 1.82 -6.16
C GLY A 210 17.43 2.93 -6.73
N ILE A 211 17.55 3.19 -8.04
CA ILE A 211 16.77 4.22 -8.74
C ILE A 211 15.26 3.97 -8.61
N THR A 212 14.79 2.75 -8.88
CA THR A 212 13.37 2.39 -8.76
C THR A 212 12.88 2.59 -7.34
N THR A 213 13.66 2.17 -6.35
CA THR A 213 13.32 2.33 -4.93
C THR A 213 13.18 3.80 -4.55
N TYR A 214 14.13 4.65 -4.95
CA TYR A 214 14.08 6.09 -4.68
C TYR A 214 12.91 6.77 -5.38
N MET A 215 12.64 6.44 -6.66
CA MET A 215 11.48 6.97 -7.38
C MET A 215 10.17 6.55 -6.71
N THR A 216 10.07 5.29 -6.28
CA THR A 216 8.86 4.78 -5.63
C THR A 216 8.63 5.37 -4.26
N PHE A 217 9.68 5.53 -3.47
CA PHE A 217 9.59 6.13 -2.16
C PHE A 217 9.23 7.62 -2.25
N SER A 218 9.88 8.38 -3.13
CA SER A 218 9.59 9.80 -3.34
C SER A 218 8.17 10.03 -3.83
N PHE A 219 7.69 9.21 -4.77
CA PHE A 219 6.31 9.32 -5.24
C PHE A 219 5.31 8.90 -4.17
N ALA A 220 5.55 7.81 -3.44
CA ALA A 220 4.69 7.40 -2.33
C ALA A 220 4.58 8.50 -1.26
N LEU A 221 5.70 9.17 -0.95
CA LEU A 221 5.76 10.25 0.03
C LEU A 221 4.97 11.50 -0.41
N LEU A 222 4.83 11.72 -1.72
CA LEU A 222 4.06 12.85 -2.27
C LEU A 222 2.60 12.48 -2.54
N ALA A 223 2.34 11.32 -3.15
CA ALA A 223 1.03 10.86 -3.55
C ALA A 223 0.15 10.46 -2.35
N MET A 224 0.71 9.80 -1.32
CA MET A 224 -0.07 9.30 -0.18
C MET A 224 -0.67 10.42 0.67
N PRO A 225 0.06 11.49 1.04
CA PRO A 225 -0.56 12.64 1.68
C PRO A 225 -1.61 13.30 0.80
N LEU A 226 -1.37 13.41 -0.51
CA LEU A 226 -2.33 14.03 -1.43
C LEU A 226 -3.64 13.23 -1.54
N THR A 227 -3.55 11.90 -1.67
CA THR A 227 -4.73 11.02 -1.69
C THR A 227 -5.46 10.99 -0.35
N MET A 228 -4.73 10.98 0.77
CA MET A 228 -5.33 11.05 2.10
C MET A 228 -6.01 12.40 2.37
N LEU A 229 -5.36 13.52 2.04
CA LEU A 229 -5.94 14.86 2.19
C LEU A 229 -7.18 15.02 1.29
N ASN A 230 -7.15 14.46 0.08
CA ASN A 230 -8.32 14.43 -0.78
C ASN A 230 -9.45 13.56 -0.20
N GLY A 231 -9.14 12.36 0.30
CA GLY A 231 -10.11 11.48 0.94
C GLY A 231 -10.74 12.07 2.21
N ILE A 232 -10.05 12.99 2.89
CA ILE A 232 -10.60 13.71 4.05
C ILE A 232 -11.42 14.95 3.61
N GLY A 233 -11.48 15.24 2.31
CA GLY A 233 -12.24 16.36 1.74
C GLY A 233 -11.56 17.72 1.94
N LEU A 234 -10.24 17.77 2.11
CA LEU A 234 -9.48 19.01 2.30
C LEU A 234 -9.05 19.67 0.97
N LEU A 235 -8.92 18.90 -0.11
CA LEU A 235 -8.35 19.37 -1.39
C LEU A 235 -9.37 19.48 -2.53
N ALA A 236 -10.54 18.86 -2.42
CA ALA A 236 -11.60 18.96 -3.40
C ALA A 236 -12.93 19.30 -2.70
N GLU A 237 -13.62 20.31 -3.21
CA GLU A 237 -15.01 20.56 -2.82
C GLU A 237 -15.85 19.37 -3.28
N THR A 238 -16.25 18.56 -2.31
CA THR A 238 -17.21 17.49 -2.56
C THR A 238 -18.52 18.15 -3.00
N ALA A 239 -19.00 17.88 -4.21
CA ALA A 239 -20.34 18.25 -4.65
C ALA A 239 -21.38 17.44 -3.84
N TYR A 240 -21.49 17.75 -2.55
CA TYR A 240 -22.40 17.11 -1.61
C TYR A 240 -23.78 17.74 -1.84
N ARG A 241 -24.57 17.20 -2.76
CA ARG A 241 -26.01 17.51 -2.80
C ARG A 241 -26.64 16.92 -1.51
N TYR A 242 -26.84 17.83 -0.55
CA TYR A 242 -27.94 17.87 0.41
C TYR A 242 -28.14 16.69 1.39
N GLN A 243 -27.69 16.86 2.63
CA GLN A 243 -28.55 16.71 3.83
C GLN A 243 -27.83 17.42 5.00
N SER A 244 -28.34 18.60 5.37
CA SER A 244 -27.91 19.34 6.55
C SER A 244 -28.09 18.52 7.82
N TYR A 245 -27.25 18.81 8.82
CA TYR A 245 -27.08 18.18 10.14
C TYR A 245 -25.99 17.10 10.21
N ILE A 246 -24.94 17.41 11.00
CA ILE A 246 -23.79 16.56 11.40
C ILE A 246 -22.54 16.66 10.49
N SER A 247 -21.88 17.81 10.53
CA SER A 247 -20.64 18.13 9.79
C SER A 247 -19.39 17.32 10.21
N PHE A 248 -19.39 16.65 11.38
CA PHE A 248 -18.21 15.92 11.87
C PHE A 248 -18.24 14.39 11.60
N LYS A 249 -19.42 13.80 11.35
CA LYS A 249 -19.53 12.33 11.13
C LYS A 249 -19.16 11.89 9.71
N SER A 250 -19.13 12.79 8.73
CA SER A 250 -18.99 12.41 7.30
C SER A 250 -17.56 12.15 6.83
N ARG A 251 -16.52 12.56 7.58
CA ARG A 251 -15.12 12.49 7.11
C ARG A 251 -14.46 11.11 7.29
N ILE A 252 -14.82 10.36 8.34
CA ILE A 252 -14.28 9.00 8.58
C ILE A 252 -15.00 7.95 7.71
N LEU A 253 -16.23 8.24 7.29
CA LEU A 253 -17.04 7.39 6.41
C LEU A 253 -16.56 7.35 4.95
N PHE A 254 -15.53 8.13 4.58
CA PHE A 254 -15.06 8.23 3.19
C PHE A 254 -14.52 6.90 2.63
N PHE A 255 -13.92 6.05 3.46
CA PHE A 255 -13.38 4.75 3.01
C PHE A 255 -14.39 3.61 3.06
N ILE A 256 -15.55 3.83 3.67
CA ILE A 256 -16.56 2.78 3.87
C ILE A 256 -17.69 3.01 2.86
N PRO A 257 -17.96 2.07 1.93
CA PRO A 257 -19.08 2.15 1.02
C PRO A 257 -20.40 2.34 1.77
N ARG A 258 -21.35 3.06 1.16
CA ARG A 258 -22.73 3.04 1.64
C ARG A 258 -23.33 1.69 1.26
N THR A 259 -23.82 0.95 2.24
CA THR A 259 -24.49 -0.33 2.04
C THR A 259 -25.73 -0.37 2.94
N SER A 260 -26.65 -1.28 2.66
CA SER A 260 -27.79 -1.57 3.54
C SER A 260 -27.40 -2.34 4.81
N SER A 261 -26.18 -2.88 4.86
CA SER A 261 -25.64 -3.62 6.01
C SER A 261 -25.22 -2.70 7.15
N SER A 262 -25.53 -3.14 8.38
CA SER A 262 -25.17 -2.44 9.61
C SER A 262 -23.95 -3.07 10.27
N ILE A 263 -23.17 -2.25 10.99
CA ILE A 263 -22.05 -2.76 11.81
C ILE A 263 -22.52 -3.68 12.95
N THR A 264 -23.81 -3.61 13.30
CA THR A 264 -24.45 -4.46 14.30
C THR A 264 -24.82 -5.84 13.76
N ASP A 265 -24.75 -6.05 12.45
CA ASP A 265 -24.99 -7.35 11.83
C ASP A 265 -23.83 -8.29 12.21
N LEU A 266 -24.16 -9.55 12.50
CA LEU A 266 -23.20 -10.49 13.10
C LEU A 266 -21.97 -10.72 12.22
N ASP A 267 -22.17 -10.86 10.91
CA ASP A 267 -21.11 -11.03 9.91
C ASP A 267 -20.17 -9.80 9.87
N GLN A 268 -20.73 -8.59 9.90
CA GLN A 268 -19.98 -7.33 9.90
C GLN A 268 -19.20 -7.14 11.20
N ALA A 269 -19.82 -7.43 12.35
CA ALA A 269 -19.18 -7.34 13.66
C ALA A 269 -18.02 -8.34 13.79
N VAL A 270 -18.21 -9.57 13.30
CA VAL A 270 -17.17 -10.61 13.30
C VAL A 270 -16.01 -10.24 12.39
N ALA A 271 -16.27 -9.73 11.18
CA ALA A 271 -15.22 -9.28 10.27
C ALA A 271 -14.39 -8.14 10.86
N LEU A 272 -15.06 -7.17 11.50
CA LEU A 272 -14.39 -6.05 12.16
C LEU A 272 -13.52 -6.51 13.34
N ALA A 273 -14.07 -7.37 14.21
CA ALA A 273 -13.34 -7.92 15.35
C ALA A 273 -12.11 -8.73 14.91
N GLY A 274 -12.24 -9.54 13.85
CA GLY A 274 -11.13 -10.28 13.27
C GLY A 274 -10.00 -9.36 12.78
N GLY A 275 -10.35 -8.27 12.11
CA GLY A 275 -9.38 -7.25 11.69
C GLY A 275 -8.67 -6.58 12.88
N MET A 276 -9.42 -6.18 13.91
CA MET A 276 -8.87 -5.56 15.12
C MET A 276 -7.88 -6.48 15.84
N VAL A 277 -8.23 -7.76 16.00
CA VAL A 277 -7.37 -8.77 16.64
C VAL A 277 -6.07 -8.93 15.83
N THR A 278 -6.18 -9.04 14.50
CA THR A 278 -5.02 -9.15 13.60
C THR A 278 -4.06 -7.97 13.76
N LEU A 279 -4.59 -6.74 13.74
CA LEU A 279 -3.80 -5.54 13.96
C LEU A 279 -3.14 -5.51 15.34
N GLY A 280 -3.89 -5.87 16.39
CA GLY A 280 -3.39 -5.93 17.76
C GLY A 280 -2.20 -6.87 17.91
N PHE A 281 -2.29 -8.08 17.33
CA PHE A 281 -1.18 -9.03 17.32
C PHE A 281 0.03 -8.50 16.56
N SER A 282 -0.15 -7.88 15.39
CA SER A 282 0.96 -7.32 14.62
C SER A 282 1.67 -6.16 15.31
N ILE A 283 0.93 -5.30 16.01
CA ILE A 283 1.53 -4.25 16.85
C ILE A 283 2.31 -4.89 18.00
N TYR A 284 1.73 -5.87 18.69
CA TYR A 284 2.39 -6.58 19.78
C TYR A 284 3.70 -7.26 19.32
N GLU A 285 3.68 -7.96 18.19
CA GLU A 285 4.86 -8.61 17.63
C GLU A 285 5.92 -7.60 17.20
N ALA A 286 5.52 -6.47 16.60
CA ALA A 286 6.43 -5.40 16.23
C ALA A 286 7.15 -4.84 17.47
N LEU A 287 6.40 -4.48 18.53
CA LEU A 287 6.96 -4.00 19.79
C LEU A 287 7.89 -5.03 20.43
N LYS A 288 7.46 -6.29 20.50
CA LYS A 288 8.29 -7.39 21.03
C LYS A 288 9.59 -7.56 20.23
N SER A 289 9.55 -7.40 18.90
CA SER A 289 10.74 -7.50 18.06
C SER A 289 11.76 -6.38 18.32
N ILE A 290 11.27 -5.17 18.61
CA ILE A 290 12.10 -4.01 18.93
C ILE A 290 12.81 -4.23 20.27
N PHE A 291 12.08 -4.61 21.32
CA PHE A 291 12.67 -4.86 22.65
C PHE A 291 13.66 -6.04 22.65
N ALA A 292 13.37 -7.10 21.87
CA ALA A 292 14.28 -8.22 21.74
C ALA A 292 15.61 -7.80 21.09
N GLN A 293 15.56 -6.94 20.06
CA GLN A 293 16.77 -6.46 19.39
C GLN A 293 17.62 -5.56 20.30
N GLU A 294 16.99 -4.67 21.07
CA GLU A 294 17.70 -3.81 22.02
C GLU A 294 18.47 -4.64 23.07
N THR A 295 17.84 -5.73 23.54
CA THR A 295 18.47 -6.68 24.47
C THR A 295 19.67 -7.39 23.84
N GLU A 296 19.54 -7.85 22.59
CA GLU A 296 20.62 -8.52 21.85
C GLU A 296 21.81 -7.57 21.59
N ASP A 297 21.54 -6.31 21.23
CA ASP A 297 22.56 -5.29 20.99
C ASP A 297 23.29 -4.90 22.28
N PHE A 298 22.57 -4.81 23.39
CA PHE A 298 23.17 -4.58 24.72
C PHE A 298 24.09 -5.74 25.13
N GLU A 299 23.66 -6.99 24.97
CA GLU A 299 24.49 -8.16 25.26
C GLU A 299 25.70 -8.30 24.33
N ARG A 300 25.57 -7.89 23.06
CA ARG A 300 26.69 -7.80 22.13
C ARG A 300 27.71 -6.74 22.59
N TRP A 301 27.25 -5.56 23.01
CA TRP A 301 28.12 -4.51 23.54
C TRP A 301 28.84 -4.94 24.83
N LYS A 302 28.14 -5.62 25.74
CA LYS A 302 28.73 -6.14 26.99
C LYS A 302 29.83 -7.16 26.71
N ARG A 303 29.62 -8.08 25.76
CA ARG A 303 30.64 -9.03 25.30
C ARG A 303 31.85 -8.31 24.70
N PHE A 304 31.63 -7.34 23.81
CA PHE A 304 32.73 -6.54 23.24
C PHE A 304 33.57 -5.83 24.31
N ARG A 305 32.91 -5.20 25.30
CA ARG A 305 33.61 -4.53 26.41
C ARG A 305 34.39 -5.50 27.28
N SER A 306 33.86 -6.70 27.53
CA SER A 306 34.58 -7.74 28.29
C SER A 306 35.84 -8.24 27.57
N SER A 307 35.77 -8.39 26.23
CA SER A 307 36.91 -8.76 25.40
C SER A 307 37.96 -7.65 25.34
N ALA A 308 37.56 -6.40 25.21
CA ALA A 308 38.47 -5.25 25.20
C ALA A 308 39.27 -5.11 26.51
N ARG A 309 38.65 -5.37 27.67
CA ARG A 309 39.36 -5.39 28.96
C ARG A 309 40.40 -6.50 29.05
N ARG A 310 40.14 -7.68 28.48
CA ARG A 310 41.11 -8.79 28.45
C ARG A 310 42.33 -8.48 27.59
N ILE A 311 42.16 -7.71 26.51
CA ILE A 311 43.26 -7.28 25.65
C ILE A 311 44.11 -6.19 26.32
N ASN A 312 43.48 -5.21 26.97
CA ASN A 312 44.21 -4.14 27.67
C ASN A 312 44.90 -4.65 28.96
N GLY A 313 44.31 -5.61 29.67
CA GLY A 313 44.92 -6.24 30.85
C GLY A 313 46.10 -7.18 30.52
N ARG A 314 46.37 -7.43 29.24
CA ARG A 314 47.52 -8.23 28.77
C ARG A 314 48.66 -7.41 28.17
N ARG A 315 48.58 -6.08 28.13
CA ARG A 315 49.78 -5.27 27.82
C ARG A 315 50.73 -5.38 29.02
N PRO A 316 51.91 -6.02 28.88
CA PRO A 316 52.92 -5.94 29.91
C PRO A 316 53.31 -4.47 30.06
N ALA A 317 53.57 -4.05 31.29
CA ALA A 317 54.19 -2.77 31.59
C ALA A 317 55.62 -2.78 31.03
N GLU A 318 55.79 -2.63 29.72
CA GLU A 318 57.07 -2.27 29.13
C GLU A 318 57.29 -0.77 29.34
N GLY A 319 57.58 -0.43 30.60
CA GLY A 319 58.41 0.72 30.93
C GLY A 319 59.85 0.41 30.55
N GLY A 320 60.14 0.36 29.25
CA GLY A 320 61.49 0.28 28.70
C GLY A 320 61.88 1.63 28.14
N GLY A 321 62.67 2.40 28.90
CA GLY A 321 63.11 3.74 28.53
C GLY A 321 63.81 3.77 27.17
N ILE A 322 63.24 4.52 26.23
CA ILE A 322 63.90 4.88 24.98
C ILE A 322 64.96 5.93 25.31
N ARG A 323 66.20 5.48 25.52
CA ARG A 323 67.37 6.34 25.64
C ARG A 323 67.74 6.79 24.22
N ILE A 324 67.40 8.03 23.89
CA ILE A 324 67.78 8.69 22.64
C ILE A 324 69.29 8.89 22.67
N HIS A 325 70.04 8.07 21.94
CA HIS A 325 71.44 8.35 21.63
C HIS A 325 71.48 9.28 20.42
N SER A 326 71.82 10.55 20.67
CA SER A 326 72.30 11.48 19.66
C SER A 326 73.66 11.01 19.16
N GLN A 327 73.76 10.61 17.90
CA GLN A 327 75.04 10.55 17.18
C GLN A 327 75.11 11.75 16.22
N THR A 328 75.80 12.78 16.70
CA THR A 328 76.61 13.70 15.90
C THR A 328 77.87 12.98 15.44
N GLU A 329 78.16 13.00 14.14
CA GLU A 329 79.50 12.92 13.50
C GLU A 329 79.26 13.14 11.99
N CYS A 330 79.56 14.35 11.49
CA CYS A 330 80.79 14.76 10.78
C CYS A 330 80.71 14.53 9.26
#